data_AF-A0A7X8Q3H4-F1
#
_entry.id   AF-A0A7X8Q3H4-F1
#
_cell.length_a   1.000
_cell.length_b   1.000
_cell.length_c   1.000
_cell.angle_alpha   90.00
_cell.angle_beta   90.00
_cell.angle_gamma   90.00
#
_symmetry.space_group_name_H-M   'P 1'
#
loop_
_entity.id
_entity.type
_entity.pdbx_description
1 polymer ?
#
loop_
_entity_poly.entity_id
_entity_poly.type
_entity_poly.pdbx_seq_one_letter_code
_entity_poly.pdbx_strand_id
1 'polypeptide(L)'
;IAYINHDIDDAMRGGVITQEDLPQDCLAVLGAKHRDRINTMVRDLIINSKDSDTISMSEEIQQATDELRSFLFARVYIGSSAKREEQKAKRMLQDLYWFYLDKEHVFQAEVGFREGESLERQVCDYVAGMTDRYAVAQYVKHFVPLGFKN
;
A
#
# COMPACT_ATOMS: atom_id res chain seq x y z
N ILE A 1 0.40 7.47 11.86
CA ILE A 1 -0.32 6.78 12.95
C ILE A 1 -1.13 5.59 12.43
N ALA A 2 -2.14 5.79 11.57
CA ALA A 2 -3.06 4.72 11.15
C ALA A 2 -2.36 3.53 10.46
N TYR A 3 -1.58 3.80 9.40
CA TYR A 3 -0.90 2.78 8.61
C TYR A 3 -0.01 1.85 9.45
N ILE A 4 0.92 2.40 10.25
CA ILE A 4 1.80 1.62 11.15
C ILE A 4 1.01 0.64 12.03
N ASN A 5 -0.11 1.09 12.62
CA ASN A 5 -0.89 0.23 13.50
C ASN A 5 -1.70 -0.81 12.74
N HIS A 6 -2.22 -0.47 11.57
CA HIS A 6 -2.93 -1.40 10.70
C HIS A 6 -1.99 -2.50 10.18
N ASP A 7 -0.78 -2.12 9.78
CA ASP A 7 0.24 -3.03 9.27
C ASP A 7 0.71 -4.02 10.33
N ILE A 8 0.87 -3.59 11.57
CA ILE A 8 1.17 -4.50 12.68
C ILE A 8 0.06 -5.56 12.79
N ASP A 9 -1.21 -5.13 12.79
CA ASP A 9 -2.34 -6.05 12.91
C ASP A 9 -2.49 -6.97 11.69
N ASP A 10 -2.24 -6.47 10.48
CA ASP A 10 -2.25 -7.25 9.25
C ASP A 10 -1.09 -8.25 9.22
N ALA A 11 0.11 -7.84 9.61
CA ALA A 11 1.28 -8.71 9.69
C ALA A 11 1.13 -9.80 10.75
N MET A 12 0.55 -9.50 11.91
CA MET A 12 0.23 -10.50 12.93
C MET A 12 -0.84 -11.47 12.44
N ARG A 13 -1.94 -10.98 11.83
CA ARG A 13 -2.98 -11.85 11.25
C ARG A 13 -2.45 -12.74 10.13
N GLY A 14 -1.52 -12.23 9.33
CA GLY A 14 -0.82 -12.98 8.30
C GLY A 14 0.27 -13.92 8.81
N GLY A 15 0.54 -13.93 10.12
CA GLY A 15 1.58 -14.76 10.74
C GLY A 15 3.02 -14.37 10.37
N VAL A 16 3.23 -13.12 9.93
CA VAL A 16 4.55 -12.60 9.51
C VAL A 16 5.40 -12.22 10.73
N ILE A 17 4.76 -11.69 11.77
CA ILE A 17 5.38 -11.33 13.06
C ILE A 17 4.43 -11.71 14.20
N THR A 18 4.97 -11.85 15.40
CA THR A 18 4.18 -11.93 16.64
C THR A 18 4.34 -10.66 17.47
N GLN A 19 3.58 -10.56 18.57
CA GLN A 19 3.67 -9.42 19.49
C GLN A 19 5.06 -9.31 20.13
N GLU A 20 5.73 -10.44 20.35
CA GLU A 20 7.06 -10.53 20.95
C GLU A 20 8.16 -10.07 20.00
N ASP A 21 7.92 -10.11 18.68
CA ASP A 21 8.87 -9.61 17.69
C ASP A 21 8.96 -8.07 17.69
N LEU A 22 7.93 -7.38 18.18
CA LEU A 22 7.89 -5.92 18.18
C LEU A 22 8.97 -5.33 19.11
N PRO A 23 9.62 -4.21 18.73
CA PRO A 23 10.62 -3.57 19.58
C PRO A 23 10.00 -3.13 20.92
N GLN A 24 10.47 -3.73 22.02
CA GLN A 24 9.88 -3.51 23.34
C GLN A 24 10.04 -2.07 23.83
N ASP A 25 11.14 -1.42 23.48
CA ASP A 25 11.37 0.00 23.81
C ASP A 25 10.32 0.90 23.15
N CYS A 26 9.98 0.64 21.88
CA CYS A 26 8.89 1.36 21.21
C CYS A 26 7.53 1.06 21.86
N LEU A 27 7.28 -0.18 22.30
CA LEU A 27 6.03 -0.54 22.98
C LEU A 27 5.90 0.10 24.36
N ALA A 28 7.01 0.33 25.06
CA ALA A 28 7.02 1.02 26.35
C ALA A 28 6.60 2.49 26.20
N VAL A 29 7.03 3.14 25.12
CA VAL A 29 6.72 4.55 24.81
C VAL A 29 5.32 4.69 24.21
N LEU A 30 5.02 3.91 23.17
CA LEU A 30 3.79 4.08 22.39
C LEU A 30 2.62 3.32 23.02
N GLY A 31 2.86 2.13 23.56
CA GLY A 31 1.86 1.22 24.10
C GLY A 31 1.94 -0.19 23.49
N ALA A 32 1.64 -1.22 24.29
CA ALA A 32 1.71 -2.60 23.83
C ALA A 32 0.50 -3.00 22.95
N LYS A 33 -0.69 -2.45 23.23
CA LYS A 33 -1.92 -2.78 22.51
C LYS A 33 -2.18 -1.76 21.40
N HIS A 34 -2.84 -2.21 20.33
CA HIS A 34 -3.26 -1.38 19.19
C HIS A 34 -3.94 -0.08 19.63
N ARG A 35 -4.94 -0.19 20.53
CA ARG A 35 -5.70 0.96 21.03
C ARG A 35 -4.81 1.96 21.77
N ASP A 36 -3.90 1.46 22.59
CA ASP A 36 -3.05 2.28 23.44
C ASP A 36 -2.06 3.07 22.58
N ARG A 37 -1.42 2.42 21.60
CA ARG A 37 -0.54 3.10 20.62
C ARG A 37 -1.23 4.23 19.89
N ILE A 38 -2.39 3.97 19.31
CA ILE A 38 -3.14 5.00 18.58
C ILE A 38 -3.46 6.16 19.52
N ASN A 39 -3.96 5.88 20.72
CA ASN A 39 -4.33 6.92 21.67
C ASN A 39 -3.12 7.76 22.10
N THR A 40 -1.98 7.15 22.40
CA THR A 40 -0.73 7.85 22.75
C THR A 40 -0.28 8.75 21.61
N MET A 41 -0.12 8.19 20.40
CA MET A 41 0.37 8.95 19.24
C MET A 41 -0.57 10.10 18.87
N VAL A 42 -1.89 9.89 18.89
CA VAL A 42 -2.86 10.93 18.52
C VAL A 42 -2.91 12.04 19.57
N ARG A 43 -2.92 11.69 20.86
CA ARG A 43 -2.93 12.70 21.93
C ARG A 43 -1.67 13.54 21.91
N ASP A 44 -0.50 12.91 21.78
CA ASP A 44 0.77 13.60 21.70
C ASP A 44 0.82 14.55 20.49
N LEU A 45 0.40 14.07 19.31
CA LEU A 45 0.31 14.89 18.11
C LEU A 45 -0.58 16.13 18.33
N ILE A 46 -1.76 15.95 18.92
CA ILE A 46 -2.68 17.06 19.20
C ILE A 46 -2.04 18.07 20.15
N ILE A 47 -1.40 17.59 21.24
CA ILE A 47 -0.78 18.46 22.24
C ILE A 47 0.36 19.28 21.62
N ASN A 48 1.25 18.64 20.86
CA ASN A 48 2.42 19.30 20.28
C ASN A 48 2.07 20.18 19.06
N SER A 49 0.89 19.98 18.45
CA SER A 49 0.44 20.78 17.31
C SER A 49 -0.50 21.94 17.69
N LYS A 50 -1.04 21.97 18.91
CA LYS A 50 -2.15 22.87 19.29
C LYS A 50 -1.82 24.36 19.16
N ASP A 51 -0.60 24.73 19.53
CA ASP A 51 -0.12 26.12 19.57
C ASP A 51 1.07 26.33 18.61
N SER A 52 1.12 25.54 17.54
CA SER A 52 2.20 25.48 16.56
C SER A 52 1.63 25.56 15.14
N ASP A 53 2.33 26.25 14.24
CA ASP A 53 2.01 26.25 12.80
C ASP A 53 2.40 24.93 12.11
N THR A 54 2.90 23.95 12.88
CA THR A 54 3.37 22.66 12.37
C THR A 54 2.68 21.52 13.10
N ILE A 55 2.34 20.48 12.33
CA ILE A 55 1.86 19.22 12.88
C ILE A 55 3.06 18.36 13.25
N SER A 56 3.27 18.15 14.54
CA SER A 56 4.42 17.40 15.06
C SER A 56 4.05 16.54 16.26
N MET A 57 4.81 15.46 16.41
CA MET A 57 4.88 14.69 17.66
C MET A 57 6.00 15.26 18.52
N SER A 58 6.00 14.94 19.81
CA SER A 58 7.18 15.13 20.65
C SER A 58 8.33 14.25 20.14
N GLU A 59 9.57 14.64 20.47
CA GLU A 59 10.79 13.94 20.02
C GLU A 59 10.77 12.45 20.41
N GLU A 60 10.36 12.13 21.64
CA GLU A 60 10.27 10.77 22.14
C GLU A 60 9.25 9.92 21.35
N ILE A 61 8.04 10.44 21.11
CA ILE A 61 7.01 9.74 20.35
C ILE A 61 7.42 9.61 18.87
N GLN A 62 8.04 10.64 18.30
CA GLN A 62 8.53 10.63 16.92
C GLN A 62 9.61 9.55 16.74
N GLN A 63 10.59 9.50 17.64
CA GLN A 63 11.67 8.52 17.59
C GLN A 63 11.13 7.09 17.68
N ALA A 64 10.29 6.80 18.68
CA ALA A 64 9.68 5.46 18.81
C ALA A 64 8.81 5.10 17.60
N THR A 65 8.14 6.08 16.99
CA THR A 65 7.35 5.88 15.76
C THR A 65 8.22 5.51 14.57
N ASP A 66 9.35 6.18 14.39
CA ASP A 66 10.26 5.95 13.26
C ASP A 66 11.04 4.63 13.41
N GLU A 67 11.41 4.26 14.64
CA GLU A 67 11.99 2.95 14.95
C GLU A 67 11.00 1.82 14.66
N LEU A 68 9.75 1.96 15.11
CA LEU A 68 8.69 0.98 14.82
C LEU A 68 8.41 0.87 13.32
N ARG A 69 8.40 1.99 12.59
CA ARG A 69 8.29 2.00 11.12
C ARG A 69 9.46 1.27 10.47
N SER A 70 10.68 1.52 10.93
CA SER A 70 11.89 0.89 10.39
C SER A 70 11.88 -0.64 10.61
N PHE A 71 11.42 -1.08 11.78
CA PHE A 71 11.19 -2.49 12.07
C PHE A 71 10.19 -3.13 11.08
N LEU A 72 9.03 -2.51 10.88
CA LEU A 72 8.03 -3.00 9.93
C LEU A 72 8.60 -3.07 8.52
N PHE A 73 9.37 -2.05 8.11
CA PHE A 73 10.05 -2.05 6.81
C PHE A 73 10.98 -3.26 6.64
N ALA A 74 11.81 -3.53 7.64
CA ALA A 74 12.76 -4.64 7.59
C ALA A 74 12.09 -6.03 7.66
N ARG A 75 10.99 -6.17 8.43
CA ARG A 75 10.43 -7.48 8.81
C ARG A 75 9.16 -7.85 8.07
N VAL A 76 8.32 -6.87 7.75
CA VAL A 76 7.02 -7.06 7.09
C VAL A 76 7.13 -6.78 5.59
N TYR A 77 7.85 -5.73 5.21
CA TYR A 77 7.95 -5.30 3.81
C TYR A 77 9.11 -5.96 3.06
N ILE A 78 10.28 -6.07 3.67
CA ILE A 78 11.45 -6.71 3.04
C ILE A 78 11.42 -8.22 3.26
N GLY A 79 11.40 -8.99 2.16
CA GLY A 79 11.60 -10.44 2.20
C GLY A 79 10.34 -11.27 2.44
N SER A 80 9.17 -10.64 2.61
CA SER A 80 7.89 -11.33 2.72
C SER A 80 7.42 -11.89 1.38
N SER A 81 6.55 -12.90 1.43
CA SER A 81 5.84 -13.43 0.25
C SER A 81 5.11 -12.32 -0.52
N ALA A 82 4.65 -11.27 0.17
CA ALA A 82 4.03 -10.10 -0.42
C ALA A 82 4.94 -9.41 -1.45
N LYS A 83 6.26 -9.39 -1.25
CA LYS A 83 7.21 -8.81 -2.22
C LYS A 83 7.29 -9.59 -3.53
N ARG A 84 7.05 -10.91 -3.50
CA ARG A 84 6.96 -11.74 -4.72
C ARG A 84 5.68 -11.42 -5.50
N GLU A 85 4.57 -11.26 -4.81
CA GLU A 85 3.30 -10.87 -5.43
C GLU A 85 3.33 -9.42 -5.91
N GLU A 86 4.04 -8.51 -5.23
CA GLU A 86 4.25 -7.13 -5.65
C GLU A 86 4.91 -7.05 -7.03
N GLN A 87 5.96 -7.86 -7.28
CA GLN A 87 6.62 -7.90 -8.60
C GLN A 87 5.67 -8.41 -9.69
N LYS A 88 4.83 -9.41 -9.38
CA LYS A 88 3.82 -9.89 -10.33
C LYS A 88 2.75 -8.84 -10.61
N ALA A 89 2.27 -8.15 -9.57
CA ALA A 89 1.29 -7.08 -9.71
C ALA A 89 1.85 -5.92 -10.55
N LYS A 90 3.09 -5.50 -10.27
CA LYS A 90 3.78 -4.48 -11.06
C LYS A 90 3.89 -4.89 -12.53
N ARG A 91 4.28 -6.14 -12.80
CA ARG A 91 4.38 -6.66 -14.16
C ARG A 91 3.01 -6.68 -14.86
N MET A 92 1.97 -7.16 -14.18
CA MET A 92 0.60 -7.19 -14.69
C MET A 92 0.12 -5.78 -15.10
N LEU A 93 0.34 -4.77 -14.24
CA LEU A 93 -0.05 -3.39 -14.55
C LEU A 93 0.75 -2.81 -15.72
N GLN A 94 2.06 -3.11 -15.81
CA GLN A 94 2.89 -2.69 -16.94
C GLN A 94 2.42 -3.32 -18.25
N ASP A 95 2.15 -4.61 -18.25
CA ASP A 95 1.65 -5.32 -19.42
C ASP A 95 0.30 -4.73 -19.86
N LEU A 96 -0.64 -4.48 -18.94
CA LEU A 96 -1.93 -3.84 -19.24
C LEU A 96 -1.75 -2.45 -19.85
N TYR A 97 -0.89 -1.61 -19.24
CA TYR A 97 -0.59 -0.28 -19.75
C TYR A 97 -0.07 -0.32 -21.18
N TRP A 98 0.93 -1.15 -21.45
CA TRP A 98 1.51 -1.28 -22.79
C TRP A 98 0.54 -1.90 -23.80
N PHE A 99 -0.30 -2.84 -23.36
CA PHE A 99 -1.33 -3.43 -24.22
C PHE A 99 -2.34 -2.40 -24.71
N TYR A 100 -2.88 -1.56 -23.81
CA TYR A 100 -3.85 -0.55 -24.22
C TYR A 100 -3.23 0.57 -25.07
N LEU A 101 -1.94 0.86 -24.89
CA LEU A 101 -1.20 1.76 -25.79
C LEU A 101 -0.97 1.16 -27.17
N ASP A 102 -0.56 -0.11 -27.26
CA ASP A 102 -0.32 -0.79 -28.54
C ASP A 102 -1.64 -1.12 -29.28
N LYS A 103 -2.72 -1.34 -28.52
CA LYS A 103 -4.05 -1.71 -29.02
C LYS A 103 -5.07 -0.61 -28.79
N GLU A 104 -4.81 0.58 -29.36
CA GLU A 104 -5.68 1.76 -29.20
C GLU A 104 -7.15 1.47 -29.54
N HIS A 105 -7.42 0.64 -30.55
CA HIS A 105 -8.78 0.24 -30.94
C HIS A 105 -9.51 -0.56 -29.85
N VAL A 106 -8.78 -1.36 -29.05
CA VAL A 106 -9.35 -2.07 -27.90
C VAL A 106 -9.65 -1.07 -26.79
N PHE A 107 -8.72 -0.16 -26.50
CA PHE A 107 -8.94 0.89 -25.52
C PHE A 107 -10.16 1.76 -25.87
N GLN A 108 -10.27 2.16 -27.14
CA GLN A 108 -11.42 2.93 -27.63
C GLN A 108 -12.74 2.17 -27.49
N ALA A 109 -12.74 0.85 -27.74
CA ALA A 109 -13.95 0.04 -27.64
C ALA A 109 -14.38 -0.23 -26.18
N GLU A 110 -13.43 -0.34 -25.25
CA GLU A 110 -13.69 -0.72 -23.86
C GLU A 110 -13.86 0.47 -22.91
N VAL A 111 -13.18 1.57 -23.21
CA VAL A 111 -13.07 2.75 -22.33
C VAL A 111 -13.53 4.01 -23.04
N GLY A 112 -13.07 4.20 -24.28
CA GLY A 112 -13.29 5.40 -25.07
C GLY A 112 -12.24 6.48 -24.84
N PHE A 113 -12.02 7.33 -25.85
CA PHE A 113 -11.11 8.46 -25.79
C PHE A 113 -11.77 9.70 -25.18
N ARG A 114 -10.97 10.44 -24.43
CA ARG A 114 -11.25 11.78 -23.93
C ARG A 114 -10.52 12.79 -24.81
N GLU A 115 -11.20 13.85 -25.20
CA GLU A 115 -10.57 14.95 -25.93
C GLU A 115 -9.64 15.76 -25.02
N GLY A 116 -8.55 16.26 -25.58
CA GLY A 116 -7.62 17.15 -24.86
C GLY A 116 -6.57 16.46 -23.98
N GLU A 117 -6.56 15.14 -23.90
CA GLU A 117 -5.55 14.36 -23.16
C GLU A 117 -4.82 13.37 -24.09
N SER A 118 -3.52 13.14 -23.84
CA SER A 118 -2.77 12.14 -24.60
C SER A 118 -3.24 10.72 -24.25
N LEU A 119 -3.08 9.77 -25.18
CA LEU A 119 -3.47 8.38 -24.94
C LEU A 119 -2.73 7.79 -23.74
N GLU A 120 -1.46 8.12 -23.55
CA GLU A 120 -0.64 7.70 -22.41
C GLU A 120 -1.25 8.11 -21.07
N ARG A 121 -1.71 9.37 -20.97
CA ARG A 121 -2.39 9.84 -19.76
C ARG A 121 -3.70 9.08 -19.56
N GLN A 122 -4.48 8.91 -20.62
CA GLN A 122 -5.77 8.25 -20.53
C GLN A 122 -5.67 6.77 -20.12
N VAL A 123 -4.72 6.04 -20.70
CA VAL A 123 -4.43 4.65 -20.34
C VAL A 123 -3.89 4.55 -18.92
N CYS A 124 -3.01 5.47 -18.51
CA CYS A 124 -2.49 5.52 -17.13
C CYS A 124 -3.64 5.67 -16.12
N ASP A 125 -4.53 6.64 -16.33
CA ASP A 125 -5.66 6.89 -15.45
C ASP A 125 -6.62 5.68 -15.41
N TYR A 126 -6.88 5.06 -16.56
CA TYR A 126 -7.74 3.88 -16.64
C TYR A 126 -7.16 2.70 -15.86
N VAL A 127 -5.86 2.40 -16.04
CA VAL A 127 -5.17 1.32 -15.31
C VAL A 127 -5.10 1.63 -13.81
N ALA A 128 -4.82 2.89 -13.43
CA ALA A 128 -4.80 3.31 -12.03
C ALA A 128 -6.19 3.29 -11.36
N GLY A 129 -7.25 3.45 -12.14
CA GLY A 129 -8.64 3.36 -11.67
C GLY A 129 -9.17 1.94 -11.48
N MET A 130 -8.40 0.90 -11.84
CA MET A 130 -8.83 -0.48 -11.69
C MET A 130 -8.78 -0.93 -10.23
N THR A 131 -9.80 -1.70 -9.81
CA THR A 131 -9.68 -2.53 -8.60
C THR A 131 -8.79 -3.75 -8.89
N ASP A 132 -8.13 -4.31 -7.88
CA ASP A 132 -7.29 -5.52 -8.02
C ASP A 132 -7.99 -6.65 -8.79
N ARG A 133 -9.25 -6.93 -8.42
CA ARG A 133 -10.05 -7.98 -9.05
C ARG A 133 -10.32 -7.68 -10.53
N TYR A 134 -10.52 -6.42 -10.88
CA TYR A 134 -10.76 -6.01 -12.26
C TYR A 134 -9.46 -6.04 -13.08
N ALA A 135 -8.33 -5.58 -12.53
CA ALA A 135 -7.03 -5.67 -13.18
C ALA A 135 -6.65 -7.12 -13.50
N VAL A 136 -6.86 -8.05 -12.55
CA VAL A 136 -6.67 -9.49 -12.77
C VAL A 136 -7.60 -10.00 -13.88
N ALA A 137 -8.87 -9.61 -13.88
CA ALA A 137 -9.81 -10.02 -14.91
C ALA A 137 -9.41 -9.55 -16.32
N GLN A 138 -8.96 -8.29 -16.47
CA GLN A 138 -8.46 -7.78 -17.75
C GLN A 138 -7.17 -8.49 -18.15
N TYR A 139 -6.25 -8.71 -17.22
CA TYR A 139 -5.00 -9.42 -17.51
C TYR A 139 -5.27 -10.84 -18.03
N VAL A 140 -6.16 -11.58 -17.35
CA VAL A 140 -6.58 -12.92 -17.76
C VAL A 140 -7.31 -12.89 -19.11
N LYS A 141 -8.11 -11.87 -19.40
CA LYS A 141 -8.82 -11.74 -20.67
C LYS A 141 -7.87 -11.51 -21.84
N HIS A 142 -6.83 -10.70 -21.68
CA HIS A 142 -5.98 -10.26 -22.79
C HIS A 142 -4.68 -11.07 -22.94
N PHE A 143 -4.16 -11.67 -21.87
CA PHE A 143 -2.85 -12.34 -21.88
C PHE A 143 -2.91 -13.84 -21.62
N VAL A 144 -4.00 -14.37 -21.04
CA VAL A 144 -4.12 -15.80 -20.73
C VAL A 144 -4.97 -16.50 -21.79
N PRO A 145 -4.41 -17.46 -22.57
CA PRO A 145 -5.16 -18.20 -23.57
C PRO A 145 -6.34 -18.96 -22.96
N LEU A 146 -7.45 -19.02 -23.70
CA LEU A 146 -8.71 -19.63 -23.25
C LEU A 146 -8.57 -21.12 -22.89
N GLY A 147 -7.60 -21.84 -23.46
CA GLY A 147 -7.34 -23.26 -23.15
C GLY A 147 -6.63 -23.53 -21.82
N PHE A 148 -6.20 -22.49 -21.09
CA PHE A 148 -5.53 -22.62 -19.78
C PHE A 148 -6.39 -22.14 -18.60
N LYS A 149 -7.66 -21.78 -18.85
CA LYS A 149 -8.63 -21.52 -17.79
C LYS A 149 -9.20 -22.87 -17.33
N ASN A 150 -8.71 -23.37 -16.19
CA ASN A 150 -9.32 -24.52 -15.49
C ASN A 150 -10.71 -24.15 -14.95
#